data_AF-A0A7V9UCL0-F1
#
_entry.id   AF-A0A7V9UCL0-F1
#
_cell.length_a   1.000
_cell.length_b   1.000
_cell.length_c   1.000
_cell.angle_alpha   90.00
_cell.angle_beta   90.00
_cell.angle_gamma   90.00
#
_symmetry.space_group_name_H-M   'P 1'
#
loop_
_entity.id
_entity.type
_entity.pdbx_description
1 polymer ?
#
loop_
_entity_poly.entity_id
_entity_poly.type
_entity_poly.pdbx_seq_one_letter_code
_entity_poly.pdbx_strand_id
1 'polypeptide(L)'
;RQVLTVIIGALIPVTSLIFALTVVTLQIASTQFSPRLLRTFLRDSRTQLVLSALVGTVAYSLAGLFTVTTDETPIDQVPRFAITVALAFAVGCIGLLVYYFGHITNSVRIDTIMRQVESDTRRIIARDHLPISETDLDPDWLEPIPIPANAVTITAPVDGYVQGVDVRLPSLTVRKRVTVRVLPLIGYYTMVGRPLALVWTDDGSELLSTTREAIRNLIEIDPERRVERDVGLGLRQLVDITNRAMSTGQNDPYTGTQAVHHLTTVLVDAIGRSFATQMFRDAAGVIRVMTPIMDFPTHISRLCAARSAKVALNDIRGSSSNCCECLASSPSLLPPPSERMPCAVSSTSS
;
A
#
# COMPACT_ATOMS: atom_id res chain seq x y z
N ARG A 1 44.25 -4.91 19.36
CA ARG A 1 44.24 -5.99 18.34
C ARG A 1 43.46 -7.24 18.79
N GLN A 2 43.90 -7.97 19.81
CA GLN A 2 43.21 -9.20 20.28
C GLN A 2 41.71 -9.00 20.57
N VAL A 3 41.34 -7.95 21.31
CA VAL A 3 39.92 -7.62 21.59
C VAL A 3 39.11 -7.43 20.30
N LEU A 4 39.68 -6.75 19.30
CA LEU A 4 39.03 -6.51 18.02
C LEU A 4 38.89 -7.80 17.19
N THR A 5 39.89 -8.68 17.25
CA THR A 5 39.83 -10.02 16.65
C THR A 5 38.76 -10.89 17.31
N VAL A 6 38.61 -10.84 18.64
CA VAL A 6 37.53 -11.53 19.36
C VAL A 6 36.17 -10.96 18.97
N ILE A 7 36.04 -9.63 18.89
CA ILE A 7 34.79 -8.97 18.48
C ILE A 7 34.41 -9.39 17.05
N ILE A 8 35.34 -9.35 16.10
CA ILE A 8 35.07 -9.80 14.71
C ILE A 8 34.70 -11.28 14.68
N GLY A 9 35.45 -12.13 15.40
CA GLY A 9 35.18 -13.55 15.51
C GLY A 9 33.80 -13.87 16.12
N ALA A 10 33.29 -13.02 17.00
CA ALA A 10 31.95 -13.14 17.57
C ALA A 10 30.85 -12.54 16.66
N LEU A 11 31.14 -11.45 15.95
CA LEU A 11 30.15 -10.76 15.12
C LEU A 11 29.86 -11.47 13.80
N ILE A 12 30.85 -12.13 13.17
CA ILE A 12 30.65 -12.84 11.90
C ILE A 12 29.58 -13.94 12.04
N PRO A 13 29.66 -14.85 13.03
CA PRO A 13 28.63 -15.86 13.27
C PRO A 13 27.25 -15.26 13.57
N VAL A 14 27.19 -14.20 14.38
CA VAL A 14 25.93 -13.52 14.72
C VAL A 14 25.26 -12.91 13.49
N THR A 15 26.04 -12.25 12.64
CA THR A 15 25.53 -11.66 11.39
C THR A 15 25.05 -12.75 10.42
N SER A 16 25.80 -13.84 10.32
CA SER A 16 25.43 -15.02 9.52
C SER A 16 24.13 -15.66 10.04
N LEU A 17 23.98 -15.80 11.36
CA LEU A 17 22.76 -16.33 11.98
C LEU A 17 21.54 -15.45 11.68
N ILE A 18 21.68 -14.13 11.76
CA ILE A 18 20.58 -13.19 11.47
C ILE A 18 20.20 -13.24 9.99
N PHE A 19 21.20 -13.32 9.10
CA PHE A 19 20.94 -13.47 7.68
C PHE A 19 20.21 -14.78 7.38
N ALA A 20 20.67 -15.90 7.96
CA ALA A 20 20.02 -17.20 7.84
C ALA A 20 18.58 -17.18 8.38
N LEU A 21 18.37 -16.60 9.58
CA LEU A 21 17.03 -16.45 10.17
C LEU A 21 16.11 -15.61 9.29
N THR A 22 16.63 -14.54 8.69
CA THR A 22 15.88 -13.66 7.78
C THR A 22 15.46 -14.39 6.53
N VAL A 23 16.37 -15.15 5.91
CA VAL A 23 16.08 -15.98 4.73
C VAL A 23 15.06 -17.07 5.05
N VAL A 24 15.19 -17.76 6.19
CA VAL A 24 14.23 -18.77 6.63
C VAL A 24 12.85 -18.14 6.89
N THR A 25 12.82 -16.97 7.53
CA THR A 25 11.57 -16.22 7.75
C THR A 25 10.93 -15.83 6.43
N LEU A 26 11.73 -15.37 5.46
CA LEU A 26 11.28 -15.07 4.10
C LEU A 26 10.71 -16.32 3.40
N GLN A 27 11.34 -17.48 3.59
CA GLN A 27 10.88 -18.77 3.07
C GLN A 27 9.51 -19.17 3.68
N ILE A 28 9.37 -19.08 5.00
CA ILE A 28 8.11 -19.38 5.71
C ILE A 28 7.02 -18.40 5.26
N ALA A 29 7.34 -17.11 5.18
CA ALA A 29 6.41 -16.11 4.71
C ALA A 29 5.96 -16.35 3.26
N SER A 30 6.87 -16.73 2.37
CA SER A 30 6.54 -17.04 0.96
C SER A 30 5.70 -18.31 0.80
N THR A 31 5.86 -19.28 1.71
CA THR A 31 5.13 -20.55 1.65
C THR A 31 3.76 -20.46 2.32
N GLN A 32 3.67 -19.78 3.47
CA GLN A 32 2.44 -19.58 4.24
C GLN A 32 1.59 -18.40 3.77
N PHE A 33 2.19 -17.40 3.11
CA PHE A 33 1.48 -16.21 2.62
C PHE A 33 1.53 -16.07 1.10
N SER A 34 0.65 -15.21 0.56
CA SER A 34 0.75 -14.80 -0.85
C SER A 34 2.11 -14.14 -1.10
N PRO A 35 2.84 -14.46 -2.19
CA PRO A 35 4.14 -13.85 -2.54
C PRO A 35 4.11 -12.31 -2.56
N ARG A 36 2.92 -11.72 -2.64
CA ARG A 36 2.65 -10.28 -2.60
C ARG A 36 2.89 -9.66 -1.21
N LEU A 37 2.72 -10.42 -0.14
CA LEU A 37 2.94 -9.96 1.25
C LEU A 37 4.42 -9.97 1.63
N LEU A 38 5.22 -10.82 0.96
CA LEU A 38 6.67 -10.91 1.13
C LEU A 38 7.39 -9.57 0.92
N ARG A 39 6.86 -8.75 0.01
CA ARG A 39 7.44 -7.45 -0.36
C ARG A 39 7.25 -6.40 0.74
N THR A 40 6.13 -6.46 1.46
CA THR A 40 5.89 -5.61 2.63
C THR A 40 6.89 -5.90 3.73
N PHE A 41 7.24 -7.19 3.94
CA PHE A 41 8.28 -7.58 4.91
C PHE A 41 9.67 -7.05 4.57
N LEU A 42 10.06 -7.07 3.28
CA LEU A 42 11.36 -6.54 2.84
C LEU A 42 11.44 -5.01 2.93
N ARG A 43 10.30 -4.31 2.92
CA ARG A 43 10.21 -2.85 3.11
C ARG A 43 10.09 -2.41 4.57
N ASP A 44 10.03 -3.34 5.52
CA ASP A 44 9.93 -2.99 6.94
C ASP A 44 11.20 -2.26 7.40
N SER A 45 11.05 -0.97 7.74
CA SER A 45 12.14 -0.11 8.20
C SER A 45 12.82 -0.64 9.47
N ARG A 46 12.10 -1.42 10.29
CA ARG A 46 12.68 -2.04 11.51
C ARG A 46 13.68 -3.14 11.16
N THR A 47 13.34 -3.99 10.18
CA THR A 47 14.23 -5.02 9.63
C THR A 47 15.47 -4.39 8.99
N GLN A 48 15.28 -3.31 8.22
CA GLN A 48 16.38 -2.57 7.61
C GLN A 48 17.29 -1.90 8.65
N LEU A 49 16.72 -1.33 9.72
CA LEU A 49 17.49 -0.73 10.81
C LEU A 49 18.37 -1.77 11.53
N VAL A 50 17.81 -2.94 11.85
CA VAL A 50 18.59 -4.02 12.46
C VAL A 50 19.73 -4.47 11.54
N LEU A 51 19.42 -4.74 10.27
CA LEU A 51 20.42 -5.20 9.29
C LEU A 51 21.54 -4.17 9.08
N SER A 52 21.17 -2.89 8.93
CA SER A 52 22.13 -1.80 8.74
C SER A 52 23.05 -1.61 9.96
N ALA A 53 22.54 -1.73 11.18
CA ALA A 53 23.33 -1.64 12.41
C ALA A 53 24.33 -2.80 12.56
N LEU A 54 23.93 -4.03 12.19
CA LEU A 54 24.83 -5.20 12.19
C LEU A 54 25.95 -5.06 11.18
N VAL A 55 25.60 -4.76 9.92
CA VAL A 55 26.58 -4.55 8.84
C VAL A 55 27.51 -3.38 9.20
N GLY A 56 26.96 -2.29 9.74
CA GLY A 56 27.74 -1.14 10.21
C GLY A 56 28.72 -1.48 11.33
N THR A 57 28.32 -2.32 12.28
CA THR A 57 29.18 -2.76 13.39
C THR A 57 30.32 -3.66 12.91
N VAL A 58 30.04 -4.56 11.97
CA VAL A 58 31.07 -5.39 11.31
C VAL A 58 32.05 -4.51 10.52
N ALA A 59 31.53 -3.59 9.70
CA ALA A 59 32.35 -2.67 8.91
C ALA A 59 33.23 -1.77 9.80
N TYR A 60 32.69 -1.22 10.88
CA TYR A 60 33.43 -0.42 11.86
C TYR A 60 34.55 -1.23 12.52
N SER A 61 34.26 -2.48 12.92
CA SER A 61 35.25 -3.36 13.54
C SER A 61 36.38 -3.75 12.57
N LEU A 62 36.06 -3.97 11.29
CA LEU A 62 37.05 -4.21 10.23
C LEU A 62 37.90 -2.97 9.94
N ALA A 63 37.29 -1.80 9.84
CA ALA A 63 38.01 -0.54 9.64
C ALA A 63 38.99 -0.27 10.79
N GLY A 64 38.54 -0.46 12.04
CA GLY A 64 39.40 -0.35 13.23
C GLY A 64 40.54 -1.37 13.25
N LEU A 65 40.35 -2.57 12.68
CA LEU A 65 41.42 -3.57 12.59
C LEU A 65 42.45 -3.17 11.53
N PHE A 66 41.98 -2.63 10.41
CA PHE A 66 42.83 -2.15 9.32
C PHE A 66 43.71 -0.99 9.79
N THR A 67 43.14 0.04 10.43
CA THR A 67 43.91 1.19 10.95
C THR A 67 44.98 0.78 11.96
N VAL A 68 44.71 -0.21 12.80
CA VAL A 68 45.68 -0.73 13.79
C VAL A 68 46.75 -1.61 13.15
N THR A 69 46.52 -2.13 11.94
CA THR A 69 47.46 -2.99 11.22
C THR A 69 48.40 -2.19 10.32
N THR A 70 47.96 -1.03 9.83
CA THR A 70 48.69 -0.25 8.81
C THR A 70 49.62 0.82 9.36
N ASP A 71 49.38 1.36 10.57
CA ASP A 71 50.19 2.46 11.12
C ASP A 71 51.15 2.00 12.23
N GLU A 72 52.46 2.25 12.04
CA GLU A 72 53.50 2.25 13.08
C GLU A 72 53.44 3.52 13.96
N THR A 73 52.25 4.01 14.32
CA THR A 73 52.09 5.24 15.10
C THR A 73 51.95 4.96 16.61
N PRO A 74 52.46 5.86 17.49
CA PRO A 74 52.54 5.60 18.92
C PRO A 74 51.17 5.39 19.57
N ILE A 75 51.12 4.36 20.40
CA ILE A 75 49.96 3.57 20.84
C ILE A 75 49.01 4.35 21.78
N ASP A 76 49.29 5.61 22.14
CA ASP A 76 48.75 6.16 23.39
C ASP A 76 47.45 6.98 23.32
N GLN A 77 46.98 7.46 22.16
CA GLN A 77 45.85 8.43 22.16
C GLN A 77 44.60 8.04 21.38
N VAL A 78 44.66 7.12 20.42
CA VAL A 78 43.49 6.73 19.59
C VAL A 78 42.93 5.31 19.84
N PRO A 79 43.65 4.31 20.39
CA PRO A 79 43.12 2.95 20.42
C PRO A 79 42.08 2.68 21.52
N ARG A 80 42.04 3.42 22.63
CA ARG A 80 41.06 3.15 23.71
C ARG A 80 39.65 3.55 23.32
N PHE A 81 39.47 4.74 22.76
CA PHE A 81 38.14 5.25 22.37
C PHE A 81 37.50 4.39 21.27
N ALA A 82 38.27 4.03 20.23
CA ALA A 82 37.80 3.17 19.16
C ALA A 82 37.37 1.78 19.66
N ILE A 83 38.11 1.20 20.61
CA ILE A 83 37.76 -0.10 21.23
C ILE A 83 36.50 0.04 22.09
N THR A 84 36.35 1.12 22.88
CA THR A 84 35.15 1.34 23.69
C THR A 84 33.90 1.50 22.83
N VAL A 85 33.99 2.22 21.71
CA VAL A 85 32.89 2.37 20.75
C VAL A 85 32.57 1.03 20.08
N ALA A 86 33.58 0.26 19.67
CA ALA A 86 33.38 -1.07 19.08
C ALA A 86 32.70 -2.03 20.07
N LEU A 87 33.09 -2.01 21.34
CA LEU A 87 32.48 -2.82 22.39
C LEU A 87 31.03 -2.40 22.66
N ALA A 88 30.74 -1.10 22.69
CA ALA A 88 29.39 -0.58 22.84
C ALA A 88 28.48 -1.02 21.67
N PHE A 89 28.97 -0.96 20.43
CA PHE A 89 28.23 -1.48 19.28
C PHE A 89 28.03 -3.00 19.33
N ALA A 90 29.04 -3.77 19.76
CA ALA A 90 28.90 -5.22 19.91
C ALA A 90 27.80 -5.59 20.93
N VAL A 91 27.76 -4.91 22.08
CA VAL A 91 26.68 -5.08 23.07
C VAL A 91 25.33 -4.63 22.50
N GLY A 92 25.31 -3.51 21.77
CA GLY A 92 24.11 -3.03 21.05
C GLY A 92 23.56 -4.04 20.06
N CYS A 93 24.42 -4.73 19.31
CA CYS A 93 24.04 -5.81 18.38
C CYS A 93 23.36 -6.99 19.08
N ILE A 94 23.80 -7.35 20.29
CA ILE A 94 23.13 -8.41 21.09
C ILE A 94 21.71 -7.96 21.47
N GLY A 95 21.54 -6.71 21.92
CA GLY A 95 20.22 -6.15 22.21
C GLY A 95 19.32 -6.09 20.98
N LEU A 96 19.86 -5.66 19.84
CA LEU A 96 19.17 -5.64 18.55
C LEU A 96 18.77 -7.04 18.09
N LEU A 97 19.60 -8.06 18.33
CA LEU A 97 19.29 -9.45 18.03
C LEU A 97 18.08 -9.94 18.83
N VAL A 98 18.07 -9.71 20.15
CA VAL A 98 16.94 -10.08 21.01
C VAL A 98 15.67 -9.37 20.57
N TYR A 99 15.77 -8.07 20.27
CA TYR A 99 14.67 -7.29 19.71
C TYR A 99 14.18 -7.87 18.37
N TYR A 100 15.10 -8.22 17.46
CA TYR A 100 14.77 -8.76 16.15
C TYR A 100 14.06 -10.11 16.24
N PHE A 101 14.48 -10.98 17.16
CA PHE A 101 13.78 -12.22 17.44
C PHE A 101 12.33 -11.96 17.88
N GLY A 102 12.12 -11.09 18.87
CA GLY A 102 10.78 -10.71 19.31
C GLY A 102 9.94 -10.09 18.18
N HIS A 103 10.56 -9.24 17.35
CA HIS A 103 9.92 -8.62 16.19
C HIS A 103 9.50 -9.66 15.15
N ILE A 104 10.39 -10.58 14.75
CA ILE A 104 10.07 -11.66 13.81
C ILE A 104 8.95 -12.55 14.36
N THR A 105 9.05 -13.00 15.61
CA THR A 105 8.04 -13.90 16.20
C THR A 105 6.66 -13.24 16.24
N ASN A 106 6.59 -11.93 16.44
CA ASN A 106 5.32 -11.17 16.40
C ASN A 106 4.87 -10.78 14.98
N SER A 107 5.80 -10.55 14.05
CA SER A 107 5.51 -10.14 12.68
C SER A 107 5.10 -11.31 11.79
N VAL A 108 5.56 -12.52 12.08
CA VAL A 108 5.16 -13.76 11.39
C VAL A 108 3.74 -14.21 11.80
N ARG A 109 3.18 -13.65 12.87
CA ARG A 109 1.79 -13.95 13.25
C ARG A 109 0.86 -13.41 12.15
N ILE A 110 0.13 -14.33 11.49
CA ILE A 110 -0.78 -14.01 10.38
C ILE A 110 -1.79 -12.92 10.75
N ASP A 111 -2.21 -12.90 12.01
CA ASP A 111 -3.08 -11.88 12.59
C ASP A 111 -2.48 -10.46 12.56
N THR A 112 -1.17 -10.30 12.79
CA THR A 112 -0.50 -9.01 12.68
C THR A 112 -0.49 -8.51 11.24
N ILE A 113 -0.24 -9.41 10.28
CA ILE A 113 -0.22 -9.07 8.84
C ILE A 113 -1.61 -8.66 8.37
N MET A 114 -2.64 -9.44 8.73
CA MET A 114 -4.03 -9.13 8.35
C MET A 114 -4.46 -7.79 8.95
N ARG A 115 -4.14 -7.52 10.22
CA ARG A 115 -4.38 -6.22 10.86
C ARG A 115 -3.63 -5.08 10.19
N GLN A 116 -2.39 -5.30 9.77
CA GLN A 116 -1.61 -4.29 9.06
C GLN A 116 -2.25 -3.96 7.69
N VAL A 117 -2.60 -4.98 6.90
CA VAL A 117 -3.28 -4.81 5.61
C VAL A 117 -4.63 -4.12 5.79
N GLU A 118 -5.41 -4.52 6.80
CA GLU A 118 -6.67 -3.85 7.15
C GLU A 118 -6.43 -2.36 7.46
N SER A 119 -5.53 -2.05 8.40
CA SER A 119 -5.23 -0.70 8.83
C SER A 119 -4.73 0.19 7.69
N ASP A 120 -3.81 -0.31 6.86
CA ASP A 120 -3.27 0.43 5.72
C ASP A 120 -4.37 0.72 4.70
N THR A 121 -5.24 -0.28 4.42
CA THR A 121 -6.35 -0.11 3.48
C THR A 121 -7.39 0.88 3.98
N ARG A 122 -7.78 0.78 5.27
CA ARG A 122 -8.73 1.71 5.90
C ARG A 122 -8.20 3.13 5.95
N ARG A 123 -6.89 3.31 6.16
CA ARG A 123 -6.25 4.63 6.12
C ARG A 123 -6.35 5.27 4.74
N ILE A 124 -6.23 4.49 3.66
CA ILE A 124 -6.38 5.00 2.29
C ILE A 124 -7.85 5.38 2.06
N ILE A 125 -8.79 4.52 2.45
CA ILE A 125 -10.23 4.79 2.36
C ILE A 125 -10.58 6.09 3.10
N ALA A 126 -10.07 6.27 4.32
CA ALA A 126 -10.33 7.47 5.11
C ALA A 126 -9.70 8.74 4.53
N ARG A 127 -8.56 8.62 3.84
CA ARG A 127 -7.85 9.76 3.21
C ARG A 127 -8.48 10.16 1.88
N ASP A 128 -8.82 9.18 1.05
CA ASP A 128 -9.16 9.39 -0.36
C ASP A 128 -10.67 9.30 -0.62
N HIS A 129 -11.47 8.85 0.34
CA HIS A 129 -12.93 8.80 0.21
C HIS A 129 -13.61 9.61 1.32
N LEU A 130 -14.45 10.55 0.91
CA LEU A 130 -15.25 11.35 1.84
C LEU A 130 -16.38 10.49 2.42
N PRO A 131 -16.81 10.73 3.67
CA PRO A 131 -18.05 10.15 4.17
C PRO A 131 -19.21 10.55 3.26
N ILE A 132 -20.15 9.64 3.01
CA ILE A 132 -21.40 10.00 2.32
C ILE A 132 -22.20 10.88 3.29
N SER A 133 -22.23 12.19 3.05
CA SER A 133 -23.20 13.09 3.68
C SER A 133 -24.43 13.20 2.78
N GLU A 134 -25.64 13.20 3.35
CA GLU A 134 -26.90 13.40 2.61
C GLU A 134 -26.92 14.74 1.84
N THR A 135 -26.04 15.67 2.19
CA THR A 135 -25.88 16.99 1.55
C THR A 135 -24.82 17.03 0.43
N ASP A 136 -24.00 15.97 0.26
CA ASP A 136 -22.87 15.93 -0.69
C ASP A 136 -23.22 15.28 -2.04
N LEU A 137 -24.47 14.85 -2.24
CA LEU A 137 -25.00 14.47 -3.56
C LEU A 137 -25.28 15.73 -4.38
N ASP A 138 -24.23 16.47 -4.73
CA ASP A 138 -24.29 17.55 -5.71
C ASP A 138 -24.87 16.97 -7.03
N PRO A 139 -25.99 17.49 -7.56
CA PRO A 139 -26.61 16.96 -8.78
C PRO A 139 -25.65 16.90 -9.97
N ASP A 140 -24.64 17.77 -9.98
CA ASP A 140 -23.56 17.85 -10.97
C ASP A 140 -22.64 16.61 -11.00
N TRP A 141 -22.68 15.72 -10.00
CA TRP A 141 -21.91 14.47 -10.02
C TRP A 141 -22.40 13.49 -11.09
N LEU A 142 -23.64 13.62 -11.55
CA LEU A 142 -24.23 12.72 -12.57
C LEU A 142 -24.02 13.21 -14.01
N GLU A 143 -23.75 14.49 -14.24
CA GLU A 143 -23.56 14.99 -15.59
C GLU A 143 -22.12 14.79 -16.09
N PRO A 144 -21.90 14.15 -17.24
CA PRO A 144 -20.57 14.03 -17.83
C PRO A 144 -20.01 15.43 -18.10
N ILE A 145 -18.99 15.84 -17.34
CA ILE A 145 -18.31 17.12 -17.60
C ILE A 145 -17.83 17.12 -19.06
N PRO A 146 -18.32 18.05 -19.90
CA PRO A 146 -18.03 18.04 -21.31
C PRO A 146 -16.54 18.26 -21.54
N ILE A 147 -15.93 17.34 -22.27
CA ILE A 147 -14.53 17.46 -22.69
C ILE A 147 -14.53 18.37 -23.93
N PRO A 148 -13.86 19.52 -23.89
CA PRO A 148 -13.83 20.41 -25.04
C PRO A 148 -12.98 19.84 -26.18
N ALA A 149 -13.30 20.23 -27.41
CA ALA A 149 -12.68 19.67 -28.63
C ALA A 149 -11.17 19.94 -28.73
N ASN A 150 -10.67 20.95 -28.03
CA ASN A 150 -9.24 21.30 -27.94
C ASN A 150 -8.49 20.48 -26.87
N ALA A 151 -9.12 19.49 -26.23
CA ALA A 151 -8.46 18.67 -25.24
C ALA A 151 -7.31 17.86 -25.85
N VAL A 152 -6.15 17.98 -25.22
CA VAL A 152 -4.92 17.28 -25.61
C VAL A 152 -4.74 16.03 -24.75
N THR A 153 -4.54 14.90 -25.39
CA THR A 153 -4.23 13.63 -24.71
C THR A 153 -2.77 13.59 -24.29
N ILE A 154 -2.53 13.39 -23.00
CA ILE A 154 -1.23 13.01 -22.45
C ILE A 154 -1.16 11.50 -22.40
N THR A 155 -0.14 10.93 -23.02
CA THR A 155 0.09 9.48 -23.06
C THR A 155 1.17 9.03 -22.09
N ALA A 156 1.13 7.75 -21.73
CA ALA A 156 2.08 7.14 -20.82
C ALA A 156 3.49 7.08 -21.42
N PRO A 157 4.52 7.53 -20.70
CA PRO A 157 5.91 7.48 -21.17
C PRO A 157 6.55 6.11 -20.98
N VAL A 158 6.03 5.31 -20.04
CA VAL A 158 6.58 4.00 -19.64
C VAL A 158 5.45 3.03 -19.36
N ASP A 159 5.77 1.74 -19.37
CA ASP A 159 4.90 0.67 -18.91
C ASP A 159 4.92 0.60 -17.37
N GLY A 160 3.76 0.35 -16.75
CA GLY A 160 3.67 0.17 -15.31
C GLY A 160 2.28 0.38 -14.75
N TYR A 161 2.18 0.43 -13.43
CA TYR A 161 0.97 0.68 -12.66
C TYR A 161 0.86 2.14 -12.24
N VAL A 162 -0.31 2.72 -12.46
CA VAL A 162 -0.65 4.08 -12.00
C VAL A 162 -0.75 4.08 -10.48
N GLN A 163 0.07 4.87 -9.78
CA GLN A 163 0.11 4.94 -8.31
C GLN A 163 -0.72 6.09 -7.73
N GLY A 164 -1.07 7.05 -8.58
CA GLY A 164 -1.79 8.24 -8.17
C GLY A 164 -1.27 9.49 -8.85
N VAL A 165 -1.69 10.61 -8.27
CA VAL A 165 -1.39 11.95 -8.76
C VAL A 165 -0.62 12.68 -7.66
N ASP A 166 0.47 13.35 -8.05
CA ASP A 166 1.27 14.13 -7.12
C ASP A 166 0.48 15.36 -6.61
N VAL A 167 0.62 15.64 -5.32
CA VAL A 167 -0.05 16.75 -4.60
C VAL A 167 0.21 18.13 -5.22
N ARG A 168 1.24 18.27 -6.05
CA ARG A 168 1.58 19.52 -6.76
C ARG A 168 0.70 19.75 -7.98
N LEU A 169 0.03 18.73 -8.53
CA LEU A 169 -0.78 18.88 -9.76
C LEU A 169 -1.86 19.98 -9.62
N PRO A 170 -2.68 20.02 -8.55
CA PRO A 170 -3.63 21.12 -8.31
C PRO A 170 -3.01 22.52 -8.39
N SER A 171 -1.82 22.70 -7.82
CA SER A 171 -1.16 24.01 -7.84
C SER A 171 -0.65 24.39 -9.23
N LEU A 172 -0.22 23.40 -10.03
CA LEU A 172 0.23 23.61 -11.41
C LEU A 172 -0.93 23.98 -12.32
N THR A 173 -2.08 23.30 -12.18
CA THR A 173 -3.27 23.54 -13.01
C THR A 173 -3.83 24.94 -12.80
N VAL A 174 -3.84 25.44 -11.55
CA VAL A 174 -4.22 26.83 -11.25
C VAL A 174 -3.25 27.82 -11.87
N ARG A 175 -1.93 27.64 -11.69
CA ARG A 175 -0.90 28.57 -12.22
C ARG A 175 -0.90 28.65 -13.74
N LYS A 176 -1.17 27.52 -14.41
CA LYS A 176 -1.15 27.41 -15.87
C LYS A 176 -2.53 27.59 -16.51
N ARG A 177 -3.59 27.79 -15.71
CA ARG A 177 -4.99 27.94 -16.15
C ARG A 177 -5.41 26.81 -17.10
N VAL A 178 -5.12 25.59 -16.65
CA VAL A 178 -5.48 24.36 -17.36
C VAL A 178 -6.35 23.48 -16.48
N THR A 179 -7.11 22.61 -17.13
CA THR A 179 -7.91 21.58 -16.47
C THR A 179 -7.40 20.21 -16.90
N VAL A 180 -7.27 19.30 -15.94
CA VAL A 180 -6.71 17.96 -16.14
C VAL A 180 -7.72 16.91 -15.71
N ARG A 181 -8.12 16.04 -16.63
CA ARG A 181 -8.90 14.84 -16.34
C ARG A 181 -8.01 13.62 -16.47
N VAL A 182 -7.67 13.01 -15.33
CA VAL A 182 -6.98 11.72 -15.30
C VAL A 182 -7.95 10.65 -15.76
N LEU A 183 -7.47 9.71 -16.58
CA LEU A 183 -8.29 8.66 -17.18
C LEU A 183 -8.14 7.30 -16.47
N PRO A 184 -6.94 6.79 -16.17
CA PRO A 184 -6.79 5.51 -15.52
C PRO A 184 -7.05 5.62 -14.02
N LEU A 185 -7.59 4.54 -13.47
CA LEU A 185 -7.75 4.33 -12.04
C LEU A 185 -6.41 3.97 -11.40
N ILE A 186 -6.22 4.34 -10.13
CA ILE A 186 -5.07 3.90 -9.35
C ILE A 186 -5.04 2.36 -9.31
N GLY A 187 -3.86 1.78 -9.45
CA GLY A 187 -3.63 0.34 -9.48
C GLY A 187 -3.77 -0.32 -10.86
N TYR A 188 -4.15 0.43 -11.91
CA TYR A 188 -4.23 -0.10 -13.27
C TYR A 188 -2.88 -0.11 -13.96
N TYR A 189 -2.67 -1.16 -14.75
CA TYR A 189 -1.53 -1.25 -15.64
C TYR A 189 -1.78 -0.41 -16.91
N THR A 190 -0.83 0.45 -17.23
CA THR A 190 -0.77 1.25 -18.45
C THR A 190 0.46 0.87 -19.26
N MET A 191 0.37 1.07 -20.58
CA MET A 191 1.46 0.80 -21.52
C MET A 191 1.88 2.11 -22.19
N VAL A 192 3.12 2.18 -22.67
CA VAL A 192 3.62 3.30 -23.47
C VAL A 192 2.62 3.68 -24.56
N GLY A 193 2.32 4.98 -24.67
CA GLY A 193 1.38 5.50 -25.67
C GLY A 193 -0.10 5.41 -25.28
N ARG A 194 -0.48 4.73 -24.19
CA ARG A 194 -1.86 4.74 -23.68
C ARG A 194 -2.23 6.09 -23.06
N PRO A 195 -3.48 6.57 -23.22
CA PRO A 195 -3.94 7.80 -22.58
C PRO A 195 -3.86 7.76 -21.05
N LEU A 196 -3.22 8.76 -20.44
CA LEU A 196 -3.18 8.99 -18.99
C LEU A 196 -4.11 10.12 -18.56
N ALA A 197 -4.16 11.19 -19.33
CA ALA A 197 -4.96 12.35 -19.00
C ALA A 197 -5.40 13.10 -20.24
N LEU A 198 -6.52 13.80 -20.13
CA LEU A 198 -6.97 14.83 -21.06
C LEU A 198 -6.72 16.19 -20.42
N VAL A 199 -6.14 17.11 -21.18
CA VAL A 199 -5.78 18.44 -20.69
C VAL A 199 -6.26 19.49 -21.66
N TRP A 200 -6.95 20.51 -21.15
CA TRP A 200 -7.37 21.67 -21.92
C TRP A 200 -7.10 22.96 -21.16
N THR A 201 -6.91 24.04 -21.91
CA THR A 201 -6.72 25.40 -21.42
C THR A 201 -8.08 26.10 -21.30
N ASP A 202 -8.22 27.01 -20.33
CA ASP A 202 -9.47 27.75 -20.12
C ASP A 202 -9.82 28.67 -21.30
N ASP A 203 -8.80 29.25 -21.95
CA ASP A 203 -8.92 30.23 -23.02
C ASP A 203 -8.88 29.61 -24.43
N GLY A 204 -8.79 28.29 -24.53
CA GLY A 204 -8.71 27.59 -25.80
C GLY A 204 -7.31 27.60 -26.44
N SER A 205 -6.30 28.19 -25.80
CA SER A 205 -4.94 28.28 -26.34
C SER A 205 -4.29 26.91 -26.52
N GLU A 206 -3.27 26.82 -27.38
CA GLU A 206 -2.49 25.59 -27.49
C GLU A 206 -1.77 25.27 -26.16
N LEU A 207 -1.79 23.99 -25.78
CA LEU A 207 -1.10 23.51 -24.58
C LEU A 207 0.42 23.48 -24.82
N LEU A 208 1.13 24.39 -24.15
CA LEU A 208 2.60 24.44 -24.14
C LEU A 208 3.23 23.07 -23.84
N SER A 209 4.26 22.70 -24.60
CA SER A 209 5.00 21.44 -24.44
C SER A 209 5.58 21.26 -23.03
N THR A 210 6.08 22.34 -22.43
CA THR A 210 6.62 22.35 -21.06
C THR A 210 5.54 22.05 -20.01
N THR A 211 4.33 22.59 -20.19
CA THR A 211 3.19 22.29 -19.31
C THR A 211 2.73 20.84 -19.48
N ARG A 212 2.70 20.34 -20.72
CA ARG A 212 2.35 18.95 -21.03
C ARG A 212 3.30 17.97 -20.33
N GLU A 213 4.61 18.22 -20.40
CA GLU A 213 5.62 17.38 -19.76
C GLU A 213 5.58 17.47 -18.23
N ALA A 214 5.37 18.67 -17.68
CA ALA A 214 5.18 18.85 -16.25
C ALA A 214 3.98 18.07 -15.72
N ILE A 215 2.83 18.12 -16.39
CA ILE A 215 1.63 17.34 -16.00
C ILE A 215 1.91 15.85 -16.10
N ARG A 216 2.56 15.39 -17.17
CA ARG A 216 2.93 13.98 -17.35
C ARG A 216 3.76 13.47 -16.16
N ASN A 217 4.75 14.24 -15.71
CA ASN A 217 5.63 13.86 -14.61
C ASN A 217 4.96 13.90 -13.22
N LEU A 218 3.77 14.49 -13.12
CA LEU A 218 2.97 14.51 -11.89
C LEU A 218 1.95 13.36 -11.82
N ILE A 219 1.83 12.54 -12.86
CA ILE A 219 1.08 11.29 -12.82
C ILE A 219 2.09 10.17 -12.57
N GLU A 220 2.03 9.57 -11.38
CA GLU A 220 3.03 8.60 -10.94
C GLU A 220 2.76 7.22 -11.54
N ILE A 221 3.74 6.69 -12.27
CA ILE A 221 3.74 5.32 -12.80
C ILE A 221 4.95 4.59 -12.25
N ASP A 222 4.70 3.42 -11.66
CA ASP A 222 5.73 2.53 -11.16
C ASP A 222 5.58 1.12 -11.73
N PRO A 223 6.65 0.33 -11.86
CA PRO A 223 6.56 -1.06 -12.28
C PRO A 223 5.76 -1.96 -11.32
N GLU A 224 5.50 -1.50 -10.10
CA GLU A 224 4.80 -2.27 -9.06
C GLU A 224 3.72 -1.45 -8.35
N ARG A 225 2.59 -2.07 -8.00
CA ARG A 225 1.53 -1.47 -7.18
C ARG A 225 1.99 -1.24 -5.73
N ARG A 226 1.64 -0.10 -5.12
CA ARG A 226 1.92 0.22 -3.72
C ARG A 226 0.69 0.02 -2.85
N VAL A 227 0.83 -0.74 -1.76
CA VAL A 227 -0.27 -1.05 -0.83
C VAL A 227 -0.82 0.22 -0.21
N GLU A 228 0.05 1.19 0.08
CA GLU A 228 -0.24 2.45 0.78
C GLU A 228 -1.04 3.46 -0.06
N ARG A 229 -1.32 3.14 -1.33
CA ARG A 229 -2.10 3.97 -2.25
C ARG A 229 -3.20 3.24 -3.00
N ASP A 230 -3.34 1.93 -2.79
CA ASP A 230 -4.18 1.09 -3.61
C ASP A 230 -5.08 0.20 -2.75
N VAL A 231 -6.31 0.67 -2.55
CA VAL A 231 -7.36 -0.05 -1.81
C VAL A 231 -7.58 -1.46 -2.38
N GLY A 232 -7.49 -1.59 -3.71
CA GLY A 232 -7.72 -2.87 -4.37
C GLY A 232 -6.59 -3.86 -4.22
N LEU A 233 -5.37 -3.38 -3.96
CA LEU A 233 -4.27 -4.26 -3.61
C LEU A 233 -4.46 -4.82 -2.19
N GLY A 234 -4.85 -3.98 -1.22
CA GLY A 234 -5.12 -4.41 0.15
C GLY A 234 -6.25 -5.43 0.26
N LEU A 235 -7.39 -5.14 -0.39
CA LEU A 235 -8.51 -6.09 -0.47
C LEU A 235 -8.11 -7.41 -1.16
N ARG A 236 -7.30 -7.32 -2.23
CA ARG A 236 -6.80 -8.52 -2.91
C ARG A 236 -5.87 -9.35 -2.03
N GLN A 237 -5.04 -8.71 -1.20
CA GLN A 237 -4.16 -9.43 -0.26
C GLN A 237 -4.97 -10.23 0.76
N LEU A 238 -6.03 -9.65 1.34
CA LEU A 238 -6.92 -10.36 2.26
C LEU A 238 -7.62 -11.55 1.57
N VAL A 239 -8.13 -11.35 0.34
CA VAL A 239 -8.72 -12.44 -0.45
C VAL A 239 -7.72 -13.55 -0.78
N ASP A 240 -6.47 -13.20 -1.11
CA ASP A 240 -5.43 -14.20 -1.37
C ASP A 240 -5.11 -15.01 -0.08
N ILE A 241 -5.07 -14.37 1.10
CA ILE A 241 -4.91 -15.06 2.40
C ILE A 241 -6.08 -16.01 2.64
N THR A 242 -7.33 -15.57 2.46
CA THR A 242 -8.51 -16.44 2.63
C THR A 242 -8.46 -17.63 1.69
N ASN A 243 -8.20 -17.42 0.40
CA ASN A 243 -8.13 -18.51 -0.57
C ASN A 243 -7.01 -19.51 -0.25
N ARG A 244 -5.86 -19.02 0.24
CA ARG A 244 -4.73 -19.86 0.62
C ARG A 244 -5.06 -20.70 1.85
N ALA A 245 -5.60 -20.08 2.89
CA ALA A 245 -6.01 -20.74 4.13
C ALA A 245 -7.08 -21.81 3.88
N MET A 246 -8.05 -21.52 3.01
CA MET A 246 -9.14 -22.42 2.63
C MET A 246 -8.76 -23.41 1.51
N SER A 247 -7.52 -23.39 1.01
CA SER A 247 -7.06 -24.32 -0.02
C SER A 247 -6.86 -25.72 0.56
N THR A 248 -7.03 -26.75 -0.26
CA THR A 248 -6.85 -28.15 0.16
C THR A 248 -5.45 -28.46 0.71
N GLY A 249 -4.44 -27.69 0.31
CA GLY A 249 -3.06 -27.87 0.77
C GLY A 249 -2.79 -27.32 2.17
N GLN A 250 -3.44 -26.21 2.56
CA GLN A 250 -3.25 -25.59 3.87
C GLN A 250 -4.33 -26.02 4.86
N ASN A 251 -5.60 -25.96 4.42
CA ASN A 251 -6.80 -26.33 5.17
C ASN A 251 -6.85 -25.77 6.61
N ASP A 252 -6.62 -24.46 6.74
CA ASP A 252 -6.68 -23.71 7.99
C ASP A 252 -7.95 -22.83 8.01
N PRO A 253 -9.10 -23.39 8.42
CA PRO A 253 -10.36 -22.65 8.42
C PRO A 253 -10.36 -21.48 9.40
N TYR A 254 -9.62 -21.58 10.52
CA TYR A 254 -9.57 -20.50 11.51
C TYR A 254 -8.94 -19.24 10.92
N THR A 255 -7.77 -19.39 10.28
CA THR A 255 -7.13 -18.29 9.56
C THR A 255 -8.01 -17.77 8.42
N GLY A 256 -8.68 -18.66 7.69
CA GLY A 256 -9.64 -18.29 6.66
C GLY A 256 -10.75 -17.38 7.17
N THR A 257 -11.37 -17.74 8.29
CA THR A 257 -12.42 -16.94 8.95
C THR A 257 -11.88 -15.59 9.43
N GLN A 258 -10.69 -15.54 10.05
CA GLN A 258 -10.09 -14.26 10.47
C GLN A 258 -9.84 -13.33 9.27
N ALA A 259 -9.32 -13.85 8.16
CA ALA A 259 -9.11 -13.08 6.94
C ALA A 259 -10.43 -12.53 6.36
N VAL A 260 -11.52 -13.31 6.43
CA VAL A 260 -12.87 -12.86 6.05
C VAL A 260 -13.35 -11.75 6.98
N HIS A 261 -13.15 -11.84 8.29
CA HIS A 261 -13.52 -10.76 9.20
C HIS A 261 -12.79 -9.45 8.88
N HIS A 262 -11.46 -9.50 8.67
CA HIS A 262 -10.69 -8.31 8.26
C HIS A 262 -11.20 -7.75 6.93
N LEU A 263 -11.48 -8.61 5.95
CA LEU A 263 -12.05 -8.20 4.66
C LEU A 263 -13.41 -7.50 4.85
N THR A 264 -14.28 -8.08 5.67
CA THR A 264 -15.58 -7.53 6.04
C THR A 264 -15.45 -6.15 6.68
N THR A 265 -14.53 -5.97 7.63
CA THR A 265 -14.29 -4.67 8.27
C THR A 265 -13.91 -3.59 7.26
N VAL A 266 -13.00 -3.89 6.32
CA VAL A 266 -12.61 -2.92 5.27
C VAL A 266 -13.78 -2.59 4.35
N LEU A 267 -14.57 -3.59 3.97
CA LEU A 267 -15.72 -3.41 3.08
C LEU A 267 -16.83 -2.59 3.75
N VAL A 268 -17.09 -2.78 5.04
CA VAL A 268 -18.05 -1.97 5.81
C VAL A 268 -17.62 -0.51 5.85
N ASP A 269 -16.35 -0.24 6.13
CA ASP A 269 -15.79 1.11 6.11
C ASP A 269 -15.91 1.78 4.73
N ALA A 270 -15.76 1.00 3.66
CA ALA A 270 -15.92 1.46 2.30
C ALA A 270 -17.39 1.82 1.98
N ILE A 271 -18.38 1.04 2.42
CA ILE A 271 -19.81 1.27 2.09
C ILE A 271 -20.29 2.67 2.50
N GLY A 272 -19.78 3.23 3.60
CA GLY A 272 -20.16 4.56 4.09
C GLY A 272 -19.45 5.72 3.37
N ARG A 273 -18.73 5.47 2.28
CA ARG A 273 -17.84 6.44 1.63
C ARG A 273 -18.22 6.72 0.18
N SER A 274 -18.12 7.98 -0.22
CA SER A 274 -18.36 8.39 -1.61
C SER A 274 -17.15 7.99 -2.47
N PHE A 275 -17.42 7.20 -3.51
CA PHE A 275 -16.45 6.85 -4.55
C PHE A 275 -16.68 7.67 -5.83
N ALA A 276 -17.22 8.88 -5.69
CA ALA A 276 -17.31 9.83 -6.79
C ALA A 276 -15.91 10.21 -7.30
N THR A 277 -15.80 10.63 -8.56
CA THR A 277 -14.55 11.18 -9.13
C THR A 277 -14.03 12.29 -8.22
N GLN A 278 -12.79 12.24 -7.74
CA GLN A 278 -12.25 13.34 -6.96
C GLN A 278 -12.13 14.56 -7.86
N MET A 279 -12.73 15.67 -7.42
CA MET A 279 -12.64 16.94 -8.11
C MET A 279 -11.93 17.95 -7.21
N PHE A 280 -10.84 18.50 -7.70
CA PHE A 280 -10.22 19.67 -7.09
C PHE A 280 -10.72 20.92 -7.80
N ARG A 281 -11.34 21.83 -7.04
CA ARG A 281 -11.77 23.16 -7.50
C ARG A 281 -10.78 24.22 -7.02
N ASP A 282 -10.54 25.23 -7.85
CA ASP A 282 -9.76 26.40 -7.44
C ASP A 282 -10.58 27.37 -6.57
N ALA A 283 -9.95 28.46 -6.11
CA ALA A 283 -10.60 29.47 -5.29
C ALA A 283 -11.77 30.19 -5.98
N ALA A 284 -11.88 30.09 -7.31
CA ALA A 284 -12.98 30.62 -8.10
C ALA A 284 -14.08 29.58 -8.35
N GLY A 285 -13.97 28.37 -7.79
CA GLY A 285 -14.92 27.27 -7.95
C GLY A 285 -14.76 26.47 -9.24
N VAL A 286 -13.75 26.78 -10.07
CA VAL A 286 -13.51 26.09 -11.34
C VAL A 286 -12.85 24.74 -11.07
N ILE A 287 -13.37 23.68 -11.68
CA ILE A 287 -12.78 22.34 -11.58
C ILE A 287 -11.45 22.32 -12.34
N ARG A 288 -10.36 21.97 -11.66
CA ARG A 288 -9.01 21.95 -12.24
C ARG A 288 -8.43 20.56 -12.38
N VAL A 289 -8.75 19.64 -11.47
CA VAL A 289 -8.27 18.26 -11.53
C VAL A 289 -9.45 17.34 -11.29
N MET A 290 -9.61 16.35 -12.18
CA MET A 290 -10.57 15.26 -12.03
C MET A 290 -9.79 13.95 -12.00
N THR A 291 -9.91 13.19 -10.92
CA THR A 291 -9.26 11.89 -10.77
C THR A 291 -10.30 10.82 -10.53
N PRO A 292 -10.38 9.79 -11.39
CA PRO A 292 -11.37 8.75 -11.22
C PRO A 292 -11.04 7.97 -9.96
N ILE A 293 -12.07 7.75 -9.15
CA ILE A 293 -12.03 6.78 -8.07
C ILE A 293 -12.76 5.52 -8.54
N MET A 294 -12.28 4.35 -8.13
CA MET A 294 -13.00 3.11 -8.39
C MET A 294 -14.25 3.08 -7.52
N ASP A 295 -15.42 2.99 -8.12
CA ASP A 295 -16.67 2.80 -7.40
C ASP A 295 -16.70 1.45 -6.65
N PHE A 296 -17.32 1.46 -5.48
CA PHE A 296 -17.42 0.30 -4.61
C PHE A 296 -18.03 -0.95 -5.28
N PRO A 297 -19.11 -0.85 -6.09
CA PRO A 297 -19.65 -1.99 -6.82
C PRO A 297 -18.67 -2.59 -7.84
N THR A 298 -17.93 -1.76 -8.58
CA THR A 298 -16.85 -2.25 -9.46
C THR A 298 -15.73 -2.92 -8.67
N HIS A 299 -15.41 -2.39 -7.48
CA HIS A 299 -14.44 -3.01 -6.59
C HIS A 299 -14.87 -4.42 -6.17
N ILE A 300 -16.13 -4.55 -5.75
CA ILE A 300 -16.73 -5.82 -5.36
C ILE A 300 -16.79 -6.80 -6.53
N SER A 301 -17.27 -6.38 -7.70
CA SER A 301 -17.38 -7.27 -8.87
C SER A 301 -16.06 -7.91 -9.28
N ARG A 302 -14.96 -7.17 -9.14
CA ARG A 302 -13.61 -7.67 -9.40
C ARG A 302 -13.11 -8.62 -8.32
N LEU A 303 -13.47 -8.39 -7.06
CA LEU A 303 -13.18 -9.30 -5.95
C LEU A 303 -14.03 -10.57 -6.02
N CYS A 304 -15.29 -10.48 -6.46
CA CYS A 304 -16.27 -11.58 -6.56
C CYS A 304 -15.92 -12.68 -7.57
N ALA A 305 -14.94 -12.45 -8.44
CA ALA A 305 -14.31 -13.54 -9.18
C ALA A 305 -13.67 -14.59 -8.23
N ALA A 306 -13.40 -14.22 -6.97
CA ALA A 306 -12.98 -15.12 -5.91
C ALA A 306 -14.17 -15.56 -5.04
N ARG A 307 -14.28 -16.87 -4.76
CA ARG A 307 -15.34 -17.50 -3.94
C ARG A 307 -15.44 -16.87 -2.53
N SER A 308 -14.32 -16.46 -1.95
CA SER A 308 -14.22 -15.87 -0.61
C SER A 308 -14.89 -14.49 -0.46
N ALA A 309 -14.91 -13.68 -1.53
CA ALA A 309 -15.53 -12.35 -1.47
C ALA A 309 -17.05 -12.46 -1.32
N LYS A 310 -17.67 -13.52 -1.85
CA LYS A 310 -19.12 -13.78 -1.70
C LYS A 310 -19.53 -14.06 -0.26
N VAL A 311 -18.66 -14.72 0.53
CA VAL A 311 -18.92 -15.01 1.95
C VAL A 311 -18.92 -13.72 2.76
N ALA A 312 -17.88 -12.90 2.62
CA ALA A 312 -17.79 -11.60 3.30
C ALA A 312 -19.00 -10.69 2.98
N LEU A 313 -19.44 -10.67 1.72
CA LEU A 313 -20.61 -9.87 1.31
C LEU A 313 -21.93 -10.37 1.90
N ASN A 314 -22.07 -11.67 2.13
CA ASN A 314 -23.25 -12.24 2.75
C ASN A 314 -23.35 -11.83 4.23
N ASP A 315 -22.21 -11.82 4.93
CA ASP A 315 -22.13 -11.34 6.32
C ASP A 315 -22.49 -9.84 6.42
N ILE A 316 -21.99 -9.02 5.49
CA ILE A 316 -22.29 -7.57 5.44
C ILE A 316 -23.77 -7.32 5.17
N ARG A 317 -24.40 -8.13 4.31
CA ARG A 317 -25.82 -8.00 3.95
C ARG A 317 -26.74 -8.17 5.16
N GLY A 318 -26.34 -9.00 6.13
CA GLY A 318 -27.04 -9.13 7.41
C GLY A 318 -26.85 -7.93 8.35
N SER A 319 -25.92 -7.01 8.07
CA SER A 319 -25.50 -5.94 8.99
C SER A 319 -25.81 -4.51 8.52
N SER A 320 -26.09 -4.25 7.22
CA SER A 320 -26.26 -2.88 6.70
C SER A 320 -27.34 -2.77 5.61
N SER A 321 -28.31 -1.87 5.81
CA SER A 321 -29.39 -1.56 4.86
C SER A 321 -28.89 -0.94 3.56
N ASN A 322 -27.92 -0.03 3.62
CA ASN A 322 -27.33 0.62 2.45
C ASN A 322 -26.61 -0.39 1.55
N CYS A 323 -26.00 -1.43 2.14
CA CYS A 323 -25.39 -2.50 1.37
C CYS A 323 -26.44 -3.32 0.61
N CYS A 324 -27.63 -3.52 1.17
CA CYS A 324 -28.71 -4.23 0.50
C CYS A 324 -29.21 -3.50 -0.75
N GLU A 325 -29.29 -2.17 -0.73
CA GLU A 325 -29.62 -1.37 -1.91
C GLU A 325 -28.50 -1.41 -2.97
N CYS A 326 -27.24 -1.23 -2.56
CA CYS A 326 -26.10 -1.35 -3.48
C CYS A 326 -26.01 -2.76 -4.11
N LEU A 327 -26.20 -3.83 -3.34
CA LEU A 327 -26.19 -5.21 -3.85
C LEU A 327 -27.42 -5.51 -4.71
N ALA A 328 -28.59 -4.94 -4.40
CA ALA A 328 -29.80 -5.07 -5.22
C ALA A 328 -29.63 -4.42 -6.60
N SER A 329 -28.89 -3.31 -6.68
CA SER A 329 -28.55 -2.65 -7.96
C SER A 329 -27.58 -3.47 -8.84
N SER A 330 -26.95 -4.51 -8.30
CA SER A 330 -25.94 -5.33 -8.98
C SER A 330 -26.19 -6.85 -8.78
N PRO A 331 -27.23 -7.43 -9.42
CA PRO A 331 -27.71 -8.79 -9.15
C PRO A 331 -26.71 -9.92 -9.48
N SER A 332 -25.70 -9.65 -10.30
CA SER A 332 -24.61 -10.59 -10.63
C SER A 332 -23.66 -10.89 -9.45
N LEU A 333 -23.73 -10.09 -8.37
CA LEU A 333 -22.86 -10.19 -7.19
C LEU A 333 -23.43 -11.09 -6.09
N LEU A 334 -24.72 -11.45 -6.17
CA LEU A 334 -25.41 -12.16 -5.09
C LEU A 334 -25.09 -13.67 -5.11
N PRO A 335 -24.88 -14.31 -3.94
CA PRO A 335 -24.83 -15.77 -3.85
C PRO A 335 -26.16 -16.40 -4.29
N PRO A 336 -26.21 -17.72 -4.58
CA PRO A 336 -27.46 -18.39 -4.93
C PRO A 336 -28.53 -18.17 -3.85
N PRO A 337 -29.84 -18.16 -4.22
CA PRO A 337 -30.92 -17.78 -3.30
C PRO A 337 -30.94 -18.55 -1.98
N SER A 338 -30.51 -19.82 -2.01
CA SER A 338 -30.43 -20.72 -0.85
C SER A 338 -29.37 -20.34 0.19
N GLU A 339 -28.38 -19.52 -0.17
CA GLU A 339 -27.27 -19.14 0.71
C GLU A 339 -27.38 -17.69 1.21
N ARG A 340 -28.42 -16.95 0.81
CA ARG A 340 -28.56 -15.51 1.14
C ARG A 340 -29.04 -15.31 2.57
N MET A 341 -28.31 -14.53 3.37
CA MET A 341 -28.84 -13.99 4.62
C MET A 341 -29.90 -12.90 4.34
N PRO A 342 -30.98 -12.82 5.15
CA PRO A 342 -31.96 -11.75 5.06
C PRO A 342 -31.33 -10.40 5.44
N CYS A 343 -31.71 -9.33 4.74
CA CYS A 343 -31.27 -7.98 5.06
C CYS A 343 -31.76 -7.57 6.45
N ALA A 344 -30.90 -6.98 7.27
CA ALA A 344 -31.35 -6.29 8.48
C ALA A 344 -32.19 -5.09 8.07
N VAL A 345 -33.50 -5.22 8.20
CA VAL A 345 -34.43 -4.11 8.00
C VAL A 345 -34.28 -3.19 9.22
N SER A 346 -33.76 -1.98 9.02
CA SER A 346 -33.83 -0.93 10.02
C SER A 346 -35.31 -0.55 10.22
N SER A 347 -35.96 -1.20 11.17
CA SER A 347 -37.25 -0.75 11.70
C SER A 347 -37.04 0.50 12.55
N THR A 348 -36.69 1.61 11.90
CA THR A 348 -36.97 2.93 12.47
C THR A 348 -38.43 3.24 12.14
N SER A 349 -39.31 2.72 12.99
CA SER A 349 -40.69 3.17 13.06
C SER A 349 -40.69 4.57 13.68
N SER A 350 -41.08 5.55 12.86
CA SER A 350 -41.82 6.73 13.32
C SER A 350 -43.27 6.34 13.58
#